data_AF-A0A351JP75-F1
#
_entry.id   AF-A0A351JP75-F1
#
_cell.length_a   1.000
_cell.length_b   1.000
_cell.length_c   1.000
_cell.angle_alpha   90.00
_cell.angle_beta   90.00
_cell.angle_gamma   90.00
#
_symmetry.space_group_name_H-M   'P 1'
#
loop_
_entity.id
_entity.type
_entity.pdbx_description
1 polymer ?
#
loop_
_entity_poly.entity_id
_entity_poly.type
_entity_poly.pdbx_seq_one_letter_code
_entity_poly.pdbx_strand_id
1 'polypeptide(L)'
;PRGTLFPHYWVDEGGVLTRANLIVSTGHNNLAMNRTVTQIAHRYIDGQKIREGLLNRLEGGIRAYDPCLSCSVHAVGQMPLRVVLLGPGGEVLDEKVRDA
;
A
#
# COMPACT_ATOMS: atom_id res chain seq x y z
N PRO A 1 -4.84 9.75 -12.94
CA PRO A 1 -5.49 10.43 -11.80
C PRO A 1 -5.89 9.40 -10.73
N ARG A 2 -5.59 9.63 -9.44
CA ARG A 2 -5.56 8.58 -8.39
C ARG A 2 -6.72 8.63 -7.39
N GLY A 3 -7.75 9.41 -7.70
CA GLY A 3 -8.88 9.71 -6.80
C GLY A 3 -8.94 11.18 -6.38
N THR A 4 -9.88 11.51 -5.51
CA THR A 4 -10.15 12.89 -5.06
C THR A 4 -9.10 13.38 -4.06
N LEU A 5 -8.71 14.64 -4.16
CA LEU A 5 -7.82 15.32 -3.22
C LEU A 5 -8.62 16.37 -2.45
N PHE A 6 -8.55 16.35 -1.11
CA PHE A 6 -9.16 17.37 -0.26
C PHE A 6 -8.07 18.18 0.46
N PRO A 7 -7.69 19.34 -0.09
CA PRO A 7 -6.86 20.30 0.62
C PRO A 7 -7.73 21.16 1.54
N HIS A 8 -7.35 21.26 2.81
CA HIS A 8 -8.01 22.11 3.79
C HIS A 8 -6.96 22.91 4.56
N TYR A 9 -7.03 24.23 4.44
CA TYR A 9 -6.08 25.17 5.02
C TYR A 9 -6.80 26.14 5.94
N TRP A 10 -6.14 26.53 7.02
CA TRP A 10 -6.57 27.63 7.89
C TRP A 10 -5.52 28.73 7.83
N VAL A 11 -5.98 29.97 7.72
CA VAL A 11 -5.13 31.16 7.70
C VAL A 11 -5.54 32.13 8.79
N ASP A 12 -4.58 32.90 9.29
CA ASP A 12 -4.87 34.06 10.15
C ASP A 12 -5.26 35.30 9.32
N GLU A 13 -5.48 36.43 10.00
CA GLU A 13 -5.84 37.71 9.37
C GLU A 13 -4.77 38.24 8.40
N GLY A 14 -3.50 37.85 8.61
CA GLY A 14 -2.39 38.19 7.73
C GLY A 14 -2.24 37.25 6.53
N GLY A 15 -3.09 36.23 6.42
CA GLY A 15 -3.01 35.21 5.38
C GLY A 15 -1.95 34.13 5.63
N VAL A 16 -1.40 34.05 6.84
CA VAL A 16 -0.38 33.05 7.20
C VAL A 16 -1.07 31.72 7.54
N LEU A 17 -0.57 30.62 6.99
CA LEU A 17 -1.06 29.27 7.28
C LEU A 17 -0.84 28.91 8.75
N THR A 18 -1.92 28.66 9.48
CA THR A 18 -1.88 28.22 10.88
C THR A 18 -2.11 26.72 11.03
N ARG A 19 -2.78 26.10 10.06
CA ARG A 19 -3.06 24.66 10.04
C ARG A 19 -3.27 24.18 8.60
N ALA A 20 -2.99 22.91 8.38
CA ALA A 20 -3.36 22.19 7.16
C ALA A 20 -3.91 20.80 7.49
N ASN A 21 -4.86 20.34 6.70
CA ASN A 21 -5.33 18.96 6.65
C ASN A 21 -5.40 18.54 5.18
N LEU A 22 -4.73 17.44 4.85
CA LEU A 22 -4.59 16.94 3.48
C LEU A 22 -5.11 15.52 3.42
N ILE A 23 -6.30 15.32 2.85
CA ILE A 23 -6.81 13.98 2.56
C ILE A 23 -6.45 13.64 1.12
N VAL A 24 -5.36 12.88 0.97
CA VAL A 24 -4.74 12.59 -0.32
C VAL A 24 -5.39 11.39 -0.99
N SER A 25 -5.50 11.45 -2.33
CA SER A 25 -6.24 10.52 -3.17
C SER A 25 -5.99 9.03 -2.89
N THR A 26 -4.71 8.59 -2.85
CA THR A 26 -4.36 7.18 -2.62
C THR A 26 -4.81 6.68 -1.24
N GLY A 27 -4.92 7.57 -0.25
CA GLY A 27 -5.38 7.22 1.11
C GLY A 27 -6.78 6.62 1.10
N HIS A 28 -7.66 7.09 0.21
CA HIS A 28 -9.01 6.54 0.03
C HIS A 28 -9.00 5.08 -0.45
N ASN A 29 -7.96 4.68 -1.19
CA ASN A 29 -7.86 3.34 -1.77
C ASN A 29 -7.19 2.33 -0.83
N ASN A 30 -6.74 2.74 0.36
CA ASN A 30 -5.97 1.87 1.24
C ASN A 30 -6.74 0.58 1.62
N LEU A 31 -8.02 0.70 1.94
CA LEU A 31 -8.86 -0.47 2.24
C LEU A 31 -9.02 -1.40 1.02
N ALA A 32 -9.20 -0.84 -0.16
CA ALA A 32 -9.33 -1.61 -1.40
C ALA A 32 -8.04 -2.35 -1.73
N MET A 33 -6.89 -1.68 -1.60
CA MET A 33 -5.56 -2.29 -1.79
C MET A 33 -5.34 -3.49 -0.84
N ASN A 34 -5.64 -3.32 0.45
CA ASN A 34 -5.52 -4.41 1.43
C ASN A 34 -6.42 -5.61 1.07
N ARG A 35 -7.68 -5.35 0.68
CA ARG A 35 -8.60 -6.42 0.24
C ARG A 35 -8.08 -7.13 -1.01
N THR A 36 -7.51 -6.40 -1.97
CA THR A 36 -6.92 -6.99 -3.18
C THR A 36 -5.75 -7.89 -2.86
N VAL A 37 -4.86 -7.48 -1.94
CA VAL A 37 -3.76 -8.33 -1.44
C VAL A 37 -4.31 -9.62 -0.82
N THR A 38 -5.33 -9.53 0.04
CA THR A 38 -5.97 -10.69 0.66
C THR A 38 -6.60 -11.63 -0.38
N GLN A 39 -7.29 -11.09 -1.38
CA GLN A 39 -7.91 -11.89 -2.44
C GLN A 39 -6.87 -12.61 -3.30
N ILE A 40 -5.76 -11.94 -3.65
CA ILE A 40 -4.65 -12.55 -4.39
C ILE A 40 -4.01 -13.67 -3.55
N ALA A 41 -3.76 -13.41 -2.27
CA ALA A 41 -3.21 -14.41 -1.36
C ALA A 41 -4.10 -15.67 -1.29
N HIS A 42 -5.41 -15.51 -1.07
CA HIS A 42 -6.35 -16.65 -1.03
C HIS A 42 -6.42 -17.43 -2.35
N ARG A 43 -6.27 -16.76 -3.49
CA ARG A 43 -6.41 -17.40 -4.80
C ARG A 43 -5.15 -18.15 -5.24
N TYR A 44 -3.97 -17.66 -4.84
CA TYR A 44 -2.69 -18.08 -5.41
C TYR A 44 -1.71 -18.69 -4.40
N ILE A 45 -2.03 -18.71 -3.10
CA ILE A 45 -1.30 -19.49 -2.11
C ILE A 45 -1.86 -20.92 -2.10
N ASP A 46 -1.13 -21.83 -2.74
CA ASP A 46 -1.44 -23.25 -2.84
C ASP A 46 -0.27 -24.09 -2.28
N GLY A 47 0.04 -23.89 -1.00
CA GLY A 47 1.05 -24.66 -0.27
C GLY A 47 1.91 -23.81 0.67
N GLN A 48 3.08 -24.36 1.04
CA GLN A 48 3.98 -23.77 2.04
C GLN A 48 5.14 -22.96 1.42
N LYS A 49 5.03 -22.54 0.15
CA LYS A 49 6.11 -21.79 -0.53
C LYS A 49 5.58 -20.56 -1.27
N ILE A 50 6.29 -19.46 -1.11
CA ILE A 50 6.04 -18.20 -1.82
C ILE A 50 6.71 -18.29 -3.20
N ARG A 51 5.89 -18.32 -4.26
CA ARG A 51 6.36 -18.37 -5.65
C ARG A 51 6.54 -16.95 -6.20
N GLU A 52 7.48 -16.81 -7.13
CA GLU A 52 7.73 -15.55 -7.86
C GLU A 52 6.48 -15.00 -8.55
N GLY A 53 5.65 -15.89 -9.12
CA GLY A 53 4.38 -15.51 -9.73
C GLY A 53 3.36 -14.91 -8.74
N LEU A 54 3.43 -15.26 -7.45
CA LEU A 54 2.62 -14.63 -6.41
C LEU A 54 3.12 -13.21 -6.11
N LEU A 55 4.44 -13.02 -5.98
CA LEU A 55 5.04 -11.70 -5.74
C LEU A 55 4.66 -10.70 -6.83
N ASN A 56 4.79 -11.10 -8.10
CA ASN A 56 4.42 -10.26 -9.22
C ASN A 56 2.91 -9.93 -9.24
N ARG A 57 2.05 -10.86 -8.82
CA ARG A 57 0.60 -10.61 -8.71
C ARG A 57 0.27 -9.64 -7.58
N LEU A 58 0.92 -9.79 -6.42
CA LEU A 58 0.76 -8.87 -5.30
C LEU A 58 1.15 -7.44 -5.69
N GLU A 59 2.33 -7.28 -6.28
CA GLU A 59 2.77 -5.97 -6.80
C GLU A 59 1.84 -5.45 -7.90
N GLY A 60 1.43 -6.30 -8.84
CA GLY A 60 0.50 -5.94 -9.90
C GLY A 60 -0.85 -5.47 -9.36
N GLY A 61 -1.37 -6.14 -8.32
CA GLY A 61 -2.61 -5.78 -7.63
C GLY A 61 -2.52 -4.41 -6.96
N ILE A 62 -1.36 -4.08 -6.37
CA ILE A 62 -1.11 -2.74 -5.82
C ILE A 62 -0.94 -1.70 -6.93
N ARG A 63 -0.16 -2.00 -7.98
CA ARG A 63 0.06 -1.10 -9.15
C ARG A 63 -1.23 -0.77 -9.89
N ALA A 64 -2.24 -1.64 -9.86
CA ALA A 64 -3.55 -1.39 -10.46
C ALA A 64 -4.25 -0.15 -9.88
N TYR A 65 -3.90 0.27 -8.66
CA TYR A 65 -4.41 1.48 -8.03
C TYR A 65 -3.55 2.73 -8.30
N ASP A 66 -2.46 2.58 -9.05
CA ASP A 66 -1.44 3.62 -9.29
C ASP A 66 -1.10 4.39 -8.00
N PRO A 67 -0.69 3.71 -6.91
CA PRO A 67 -0.56 4.36 -5.62
C PRO A 67 0.63 5.32 -5.64
N CYS A 68 0.35 6.61 -5.53
CA CYS A 68 1.40 7.58 -5.23
C CYS A 68 1.68 7.54 -3.73
N LEU A 69 2.55 6.62 -3.29
CA LEU A 69 2.94 6.48 -1.88
C LEU A 69 3.65 7.75 -1.37
N SER A 70 4.46 8.38 -2.22
CA SER A 70 5.07 9.67 -1.91
C SER A 70 4.07 10.80 -1.73
N CYS A 71 2.96 10.77 -2.47
CA CYS A 71 1.90 11.75 -2.29
C CYS A 71 1.09 11.47 -1.02
N SER A 72 0.83 10.20 -0.68
CA SER A 72 -0.12 9.84 0.37
C SER A 72 0.45 9.74 1.79
N VAL A 73 1.72 9.39 1.93
CA VAL A 73 2.40 9.34 3.23
C VAL A 73 3.56 10.32 3.33
N HIS A 74 3.77 11.15 2.30
CA HIS A 74 4.87 12.11 2.21
C HIS A 74 6.26 11.46 2.37
N ALA A 75 6.42 10.19 1.97
CA ALA A 75 7.65 9.41 2.06
C ALA A 75 8.27 9.10 0.68
N VAL A 76 9.59 9.09 0.56
CA VAL A 76 10.30 8.91 -0.73
C VAL A 76 10.04 7.52 -1.34
N GLY A 77 9.81 7.49 -2.66
CA GLY A 77 9.13 6.42 -3.40
C GLY A 77 9.91 5.13 -3.64
N GLN A 78 10.07 4.33 -2.60
CA GLN A 78 10.41 2.91 -2.74
C GLN A 78 9.18 2.04 -2.44
N MET A 79 9.10 0.88 -3.11
CA MET A 79 8.09 -0.15 -2.86
C MET A 79 8.75 -1.48 -2.46
N PRO A 80 9.48 -1.53 -1.32
CA PRO A 80 10.01 -2.78 -0.83
C PRO A 80 8.84 -3.72 -0.52
N LEU A 81 8.92 -4.97 -0.98
CA LEU A 81 7.92 -5.98 -0.71
C LEU A 81 8.52 -7.06 0.18
N ARG A 82 7.96 -7.21 1.37
CA ARG A 82 8.24 -8.32 2.28
C ARG A 82 6.99 -9.17 2.43
N VAL A 83 7.10 -10.44 2.05
CA VAL A 83 6.03 -11.43 2.20
C VAL A 83 6.51 -12.52 3.13
N VAL A 84 5.76 -12.74 4.21
CA VAL A 84 6.01 -13.78 5.20
C VAL A 84 4.83 -14.74 5.19
N LEU A 85 5.11 -16.03 5.02
CA LEU A 85 4.12 -17.09 5.14
C LEU A 85 4.18 -17.67 6.54
N LEU A 86 3.07 -17.54 7.28
CA LEU A 86 2.95 -18.06 8.64
C LEU A 86 2.15 -19.35 8.64
N GLY A 87 2.60 -20.33 9.41
CA GLY A 87 1.88 -21.57 9.67
C GLY A 87 0.84 -21.40 10.78
N PRO A 88 0.02 -22.44 11.04
CA PRO A 88 -1.06 -22.38 12.02
C PRO A 88 -0.61 -22.07 13.45
N GLY A 89 0.64 -22.38 13.82
CA GLY A 89 1.24 -22.08 15.12
C GLY A 89 1.97 -20.74 15.18
N GLY A 90 1.95 -19.95 14.09
CA GLY A 90 2.67 -18.68 13.97
C GLY A 90 4.14 -18.84 13.56
N GLU A 91 4.60 -20.05 13.26
CA GLU A 91 5.92 -20.31 12.73
C GLU A 91 6.08 -19.73 11.31
N VAL A 92 7.28 -19.24 10.97
CA VAL A 92 7.57 -18.79 9.61
C VAL A 92 7.86 -20.00 8.73
N LEU A 93 6.99 -20.24 7.75
CA LEU A 93 7.13 -21.33 6.78
C LEU A 93 7.99 -20.92 5.57
N ASP A 94 7.89 -19.67 5.14
CA ASP A 94 8.69 -19.09 4.06
C ASP A 94 8.71 -17.56 4.17
N GLU A 95 9.77 -16.94 3.65
CA GLU A 95 9.91 -15.49 3.60
C GLU A 95 10.57 -15.06 2.30
N LYS A 96 10.01 -14.02 1.67
CA LYS A 96 10.58 -13.37 0.49
C LYS A 96 10.63 -11.87 0.71
N VAL A 97 11.80 -11.31 0.49
CA VAL A 97 12.04 -9.87 0.47
C VAL A 97 12.46 -9.48 -0.94
N ARG A 98 11.86 -8.41 -1.45
CA ARG A 98 12.26 -7.74 -2.68
C ARG A 98 12.52 -6.28 -2.35
N ASP A 99 13.79 -5.91 -2.42
CA ASP A 99 14.22 -4.53 -2.32
C ASP A 99 13.90 -3.79 -3.63
N ALA A 100 13.63 -2.49 -3.51
CA ALA A 100 13.19 -1.63 -4.61
C ALA A 100 14.37 -0.99 -5.35
#